data_AF-A0A9E5IX19-F1
#
_entry.id   AF-A0A9E5IX19-F1
#
_cell.length_a   1.000
_cell.length_b   1.000
_cell.length_c   1.000
_cell.angle_alpha   90.00
_cell.angle_beta   90.00
_cell.angle_gamma   90.00
#
_symmetry.space_group_name_H-M   'P 1'
#
loop_
_entity.id
_entity.type
_entity.pdbx_description
1 polymer ?
#
loop_
_entity_poly.entity_id
_entity_poly.type
_entity_poly.pdbx_seq_one_letter_code
_entity_poly.pdbx_strand_id
1 'polypeptide(L)'
;MIFPRASGILLHPTSLPGAYGMGEIGPEAHRWLAHLNGMAQKLWQVLPLGPTGYADSPYQTLSTFAGNPMLISIASLREEGLLHEEDVRDFPSLPKPYVDYGPAILARSQILHKAATSFPRRASASLKAAQTAFEEKHAFWLEDFALFSVLKTAHGGGPWVNWPAPLVHRETTALTQARKHYAKEIRHAKVLQFLFHHQWNDLRREAKTRGVSIIGDIPIFVAHDSADVWCHPELFFLEKNGQPTVIAGVPPDYFSQTGQRWGNPLYRWDVHEAQGYAWWIARLRSTFELYDIVRIDHFRGFAANWEIPASEPTAVKGRWVPGPGKKLFEAARRALGDLPIIAEDLGVITPDVDALRDGLGLPGMRILQFA
;
A
#
# COMPACT_ATOMS: atom_id res chain seq x y z
N MET A 1 2.47 2.22 -28.60
CA MET A 1 2.07 1.16 -27.66
C MET A 1 3.16 1.12 -26.59
N ILE A 2 2.81 1.37 -25.33
CA ILE A 2 3.81 1.58 -24.25
C ILE A 2 4.51 0.26 -23.86
N PHE A 3 3.86 -0.89 -24.09
CA PHE A 3 4.33 -2.19 -23.64
C PHE A 3 4.64 -3.13 -24.80
N PRO A 4 5.84 -3.75 -24.86
CA PRO A 4 6.13 -4.82 -25.80
C PRO A 4 5.37 -6.10 -25.43
N ARG A 5 5.28 -7.06 -26.37
CA ARG A 5 4.75 -8.39 -26.06
C ARG A 5 5.63 -9.07 -25.01
N ALA A 6 5.03 -9.44 -23.89
CA ALA A 6 5.70 -10.06 -22.75
C ALA A 6 4.74 -11.04 -22.05
N SER A 7 5.30 -11.91 -21.21
CA SER A 7 4.55 -12.77 -20.29
C SER A 7 5.13 -12.65 -18.88
N GLY A 8 4.31 -13.00 -17.89
CA GLY A 8 4.69 -12.97 -16.50
C GLY A 8 3.81 -13.83 -15.62
N ILE A 9 4.13 -13.81 -14.33
CA ILE A 9 3.43 -14.56 -13.30
C ILE A 9 2.97 -13.61 -12.19
N LEU A 10 1.73 -13.77 -11.75
CA LEU A 10 1.18 -13.18 -10.55
C LEU A 10 1.56 -14.05 -9.34
N LEU A 11 2.34 -13.51 -8.42
CA LEU A 11 2.69 -14.16 -7.16
C LEU A 11 3.00 -13.09 -6.11
N HIS A 12 2.19 -12.97 -5.07
CA HIS A 12 2.48 -12.00 -4.00
C HIS A 12 3.63 -12.49 -3.11
N PRO A 13 4.51 -11.62 -2.58
CA PRO A 13 5.66 -12.06 -1.77
C PRO A 13 5.29 -12.90 -0.53
N THR A 14 4.10 -12.70 0.06
CA THR A 14 3.64 -13.52 1.19
C THR A 14 3.48 -15.00 0.84
N SER A 15 3.27 -15.32 -0.44
CA SER A 15 3.08 -16.67 -0.97
C SER A 15 4.39 -17.38 -1.31
N LEU A 16 5.53 -16.68 -1.23
CA LEU A 16 6.83 -17.33 -1.33
C LEU A 16 7.01 -18.28 -0.14
N PRO A 17 7.77 -19.38 -0.30
CA PRO A 17 8.15 -20.20 0.85
C PRO A 17 8.94 -19.35 1.86
N GLY A 18 8.89 -19.73 3.14
CA GLY A 18 9.61 -19.00 4.18
C GLY A 18 9.69 -19.77 5.49
N ALA A 19 10.78 -19.58 6.23
CA ALA A 19 10.99 -20.21 7.54
C ALA A 19 10.21 -19.52 8.67
N TYR A 20 9.80 -18.27 8.45
CA TYR A 20 9.29 -17.37 9.48
C TYR A 20 7.80 -17.06 9.30
N GLY A 21 7.00 -18.09 9.01
CA GLY A 21 5.53 -18.05 8.97
C GLY A 21 4.88 -17.48 7.71
N MET A 22 5.67 -16.83 6.84
CA MET A 22 5.23 -16.30 5.55
C MET A 22 6.43 -16.04 4.63
N GLY A 23 6.16 -15.81 3.34
CA GLY A 23 7.18 -15.37 2.40
C GLY A 23 7.65 -13.94 2.67
N GLU A 24 8.91 -13.66 2.29
CA GLU A 24 9.63 -12.42 2.61
C GLU A 24 10.32 -11.83 1.37
N ILE A 25 10.66 -10.54 1.43
CA ILE A 25 11.53 -9.84 0.48
C ILE A 25 12.98 -10.19 0.86
N GLY A 26 13.37 -11.44 0.60
CA GLY A 26 14.66 -11.99 1.00
C GLY A 26 15.11 -13.09 0.03
N PRO A 27 15.98 -14.02 0.47
CA PRO A 27 16.60 -15.01 -0.41
C PRO A 27 15.61 -15.75 -1.34
N GLU A 28 14.41 -16.06 -0.85
CA GLU A 28 13.36 -16.71 -1.64
C GLU A 28 12.82 -15.85 -2.78
N ALA A 29 12.71 -14.54 -2.58
CA ALA A 29 12.30 -13.60 -3.61
C ALA A 29 13.39 -13.46 -4.69
N HIS A 30 14.67 -13.43 -4.30
CA HIS A 30 15.79 -13.45 -5.26
C HIS A 30 15.84 -14.76 -6.05
N ARG A 31 15.61 -15.91 -5.38
CA ARG A 31 15.45 -17.20 -6.07
C ARG A 31 14.27 -17.16 -7.03
N TRP A 32 13.14 -16.58 -6.65
CA TRP A 32 11.98 -16.43 -7.52
C TRP A 32 12.31 -15.64 -8.80
N LEU A 33 13.03 -14.52 -8.69
CA LEU A 33 13.51 -13.78 -9.87
C LEU A 33 14.42 -14.62 -10.78
N ALA A 34 15.30 -15.45 -10.20
CA ALA A 34 16.11 -16.38 -10.97
C ALA A 34 15.26 -17.42 -11.73
N HIS A 35 14.19 -17.93 -11.10
CA HIS A 35 13.25 -18.85 -11.75
C HIS A 35 12.47 -18.17 -12.87
N LEU A 36 11.93 -16.97 -12.64
CA LEU A 36 11.26 -16.17 -13.68
C LEU A 36 12.15 -15.98 -14.91
N ASN A 37 13.41 -15.61 -14.68
CA ASN A 37 14.39 -15.47 -15.76
C ASN A 37 14.65 -16.81 -16.48
N GLY A 38 14.78 -17.91 -15.74
CA GLY A 38 14.92 -19.26 -16.33
C GLY A 38 13.73 -19.69 -17.18
N MET A 39 12.52 -19.22 -16.84
CA MET A 39 11.28 -19.42 -17.61
C MET A 39 11.06 -18.37 -18.71
N ALA A 40 12.05 -17.50 -18.96
CA ALA A 40 11.98 -16.37 -19.88
C ALA A 40 10.81 -15.39 -19.61
N GLN A 41 10.28 -15.37 -18.39
CA GLN A 41 9.25 -14.41 -17.99
C GLN A 41 9.87 -13.01 -17.84
N LYS A 42 9.11 -12.00 -18.27
CA LYS A 42 9.55 -10.60 -18.25
C LYS A 42 8.78 -9.74 -17.25
N LEU A 43 7.71 -10.28 -16.69
CA LEU A 43 6.83 -9.57 -15.77
C LEU A 43 6.63 -10.39 -14.48
N TRP A 44 6.70 -9.74 -13.34
CA TRP A 44 6.27 -10.28 -12.05
C TRP A 44 5.19 -9.37 -11.48
N GLN A 45 3.96 -9.86 -11.39
CA GLN A 45 2.86 -9.11 -10.79
C GLN A 45 2.73 -9.43 -9.30
N VAL A 46 2.57 -8.39 -8.49
CA VAL A 46 2.32 -8.48 -7.04
C VAL A 46 1.03 -7.73 -6.69
N LEU A 47 0.38 -8.14 -5.60
CA LEU A 47 -0.67 -7.36 -4.94
C LEU A 47 -0.07 -6.15 -4.19
N PRO A 48 -0.87 -5.20 -3.67
CA PRO A 48 -0.33 -4.03 -2.97
C PRO A 48 0.58 -4.43 -1.78
N LEU A 49 1.68 -3.72 -1.62
CA LEU A 49 2.71 -4.03 -0.61
C LEU A 49 2.59 -3.20 0.68
N GLY A 50 1.47 -2.50 0.90
CA GLY A 50 1.28 -1.67 2.08
C GLY A 50 0.99 -2.46 3.36
N PRO A 51 1.20 -1.87 4.55
CA PRO A 51 0.84 -2.51 5.82
C PRO A 51 -0.66 -2.82 5.85
N THR A 52 -1.02 -4.07 6.12
CA THR A 52 -2.40 -4.54 6.08
C THR A 52 -3.17 -4.15 7.35
N GLY A 53 -4.45 -3.86 7.20
CA GLY A 53 -5.39 -3.60 8.29
C GLY A 53 -6.32 -4.80 8.52
N TYR A 54 -7.62 -4.55 8.40
CA TYR A 54 -8.67 -5.54 8.65
C TYR A 54 -8.53 -6.77 7.73
N ALA A 55 -8.66 -7.95 8.33
CA ALA A 55 -8.61 -9.26 7.65
C ALA A 55 -7.37 -9.47 6.76
N ASP A 56 -6.26 -8.77 7.06
CA ASP A 56 -4.98 -8.90 6.37
C ASP A 56 -5.04 -8.63 4.85
N SER A 57 -6.08 -7.90 4.41
CA SER A 57 -6.27 -7.58 2.99
C SER A 57 -5.24 -6.55 2.52
N PRO A 58 -4.48 -6.82 1.44
CA PRO A 58 -3.57 -5.85 0.85
C PRO A 58 -4.30 -4.67 0.19
N TYR A 59 -5.63 -4.75 0.02
CA TYR A 59 -6.45 -3.64 -0.51
C TYR A 59 -7.00 -2.71 0.59
N GLN A 60 -6.75 -3.03 1.86
CA GLN A 60 -7.09 -2.18 3.01
C GLN A 60 -5.83 -1.83 3.80
N THR A 61 -4.97 -1.02 3.18
CA THR A 61 -3.67 -0.62 3.75
C THR A 61 -3.79 0.52 4.75
N LEU A 62 -2.95 0.50 5.78
CA LEU A 62 -2.83 1.59 6.77
C LEU A 62 -2.16 2.85 6.20
N SER A 63 -1.54 2.76 5.02
CA SER A 63 -0.99 3.90 4.28
C SER A 63 -0.82 3.54 2.81
N THR A 64 -1.07 4.48 1.90
CA THR A 64 -0.76 4.32 0.48
C THR A 64 0.73 4.47 0.12
N PHE A 65 1.54 4.95 1.07
CA PHE A 65 2.97 5.24 0.88
C PHE A 65 3.88 4.21 1.54
N ALA A 66 3.48 3.70 2.71
CA ALA A 66 4.28 2.78 3.50
C ALA A 66 4.38 1.38 2.88
N GLY A 67 5.46 0.68 3.20
CA GLY A 67 5.62 -0.75 2.93
C GLY A 67 5.27 -1.62 4.13
N ASN A 68 4.82 -2.85 3.88
CA ASN A 68 4.43 -3.80 4.91
C ASN A 68 5.66 -4.34 5.66
N PRO A 69 5.86 -4.01 6.95
CA PRO A 69 7.01 -4.51 7.71
C PRO A 69 7.03 -6.04 7.81
N MET A 70 5.88 -6.71 7.70
CA MET A 70 5.82 -8.17 7.74
C MET A 70 6.55 -8.83 6.57
N LEU A 71 6.82 -8.10 5.48
CA LEU A 71 7.57 -8.62 4.34
C LEU A 71 9.10 -8.49 4.49
N ILE A 72 9.60 -7.81 5.52
CA ILE A 72 11.04 -7.68 5.77
C ILE A 72 11.64 -9.07 6.02
N SER A 73 12.72 -9.41 5.31
CA SER A 73 13.38 -10.69 5.49
C SER A 73 14.23 -10.75 6.75
N ILE A 74 13.87 -11.67 7.63
CA ILE A 74 14.64 -11.96 8.85
C ILE A 74 16.00 -12.57 8.49
N ALA A 75 16.09 -13.36 7.42
CA ALA A 75 17.35 -13.91 6.94
C ALA A 75 18.33 -12.81 6.52
N SER A 76 17.88 -11.85 5.70
CA SER A 76 18.72 -10.73 5.27
C SER A 76 19.16 -9.85 6.45
N LEU A 77 18.28 -9.61 7.43
CA LEU A 77 18.66 -8.88 8.66
C LEU A 77 19.76 -9.59 9.46
N ARG A 78 19.86 -10.92 9.39
CA ARG A 78 20.95 -11.68 10.01
C ARG A 78 22.25 -11.57 9.23
N GLU A 79 22.19 -11.63 7.90
CA GLU A 79 23.35 -11.43 7.02
C GLU A 79 23.94 -10.02 7.18
N GLU A 80 23.09 -9.02 7.37
CA GLU A 80 23.49 -7.63 7.69
C GLU A 80 23.96 -7.43 9.13
N GLY A 81 23.92 -8.47 9.98
CA GLY A 81 24.34 -8.42 11.38
C GLY A 81 23.41 -7.61 12.29
N LEU A 82 22.20 -7.28 11.85
CA LEU A 82 21.19 -6.58 12.66
C LEU A 82 20.50 -7.54 13.65
N LEU A 83 20.37 -8.80 13.25
CA LEU A 83 19.89 -9.91 14.07
C LEU A 83 20.94 -11.02 14.19
N HIS A 84 20.89 -11.76 15.28
CA HIS A 84 21.70 -12.97 15.48
C HIS A 84 20.79 -14.19 15.74
N GLU A 85 21.38 -15.38 15.82
CA GLU A 85 20.63 -16.64 16.02
C GLU A 85 19.79 -16.60 17.31
N GLU A 86 20.32 -16.01 18.39
CA GLU A 86 19.60 -15.82 19.65
C GLU A 86 18.37 -14.91 19.53
N ASP A 87 18.34 -14.00 18.54
CA ASP A 87 17.21 -13.10 18.36
C ASP A 87 15.99 -13.82 17.76
N VAL A 88 16.22 -14.92 17.03
CA VAL A 88 15.21 -15.67 16.26
C VAL A 88 14.97 -17.10 16.78
N ARG A 89 15.77 -17.57 17.74
CA ARG A 89 15.73 -18.93 18.29
C ARG A 89 14.34 -19.37 18.76
N ASP A 90 13.61 -18.46 19.40
CA ASP A 90 12.30 -18.74 20.00
C ASP A 90 11.13 -18.49 19.02
N PHE A 91 11.41 -18.37 17.71
CA PHE A 91 10.35 -18.22 16.73
C PHE A 91 9.47 -19.47 16.70
N PRO A 92 8.14 -19.34 16.81
CA PRO A 92 7.25 -20.49 16.88
C PRO A 92 7.23 -21.28 15.57
N SER A 93 6.98 -22.59 15.67
CA SER A 93 6.67 -23.38 14.49
C SER A 93 5.27 -23.00 13.97
N LEU A 94 5.20 -22.55 12.73
CA LEU A 94 3.96 -22.12 12.07
C LEU A 94 3.65 -23.01 10.86
N PRO A 95 2.39 -23.07 10.40
CA PRO A 95 2.02 -23.81 9.20
C PRO A 95 2.83 -23.37 7.98
N LYS A 96 3.21 -24.34 7.14
CA LYS A 96 3.92 -24.10 5.86
C LYS A 96 3.00 -23.94 4.64
N PRO A 97 1.87 -24.66 4.52
CA PRO A 97 1.04 -24.58 3.31
C PRO A 97 0.25 -23.27 3.17
N TYR A 98 0.09 -22.51 4.25
CA TYR A 98 -0.65 -21.25 4.28
C TYR A 98 -0.09 -20.34 5.39
N VAL A 99 -0.39 -19.04 5.30
CA VAL A 99 -0.02 -18.06 6.33
C VAL A 99 -1.10 -18.03 7.40
N ASP A 100 -0.72 -18.33 8.64
CA ASP A 100 -1.56 -18.08 9.83
C ASP A 100 -1.22 -16.68 10.37
N TYR A 101 -1.97 -15.67 9.89
CA TYR A 101 -1.63 -14.26 10.07
C TYR A 101 -1.53 -13.83 11.53
N GLY A 102 -2.42 -14.29 12.41
CA GLY A 102 -2.43 -13.88 13.83
C GLY A 102 -1.10 -14.22 14.53
N PRO A 103 -0.73 -15.49 14.65
CA PRO A 103 0.56 -15.91 15.21
C PRO A 103 1.77 -15.38 14.43
N ALA A 104 1.71 -15.33 13.09
CA ALA A 104 2.81 -14.83 12.28
C ALA A 104 3.11 -13.35 12.55
N ILE A 105 2.10 -12.48 12.57
CA ILE A 105 2.26 -11.05 12.84
C ILE A 105 2.85 -10.84 14.23
N LEU A 106 2.34 -11.54 15.25
CA LEU A 106 2.84 -11.42 16.62
C LEU A 106 4.32 -11.80 16.72
N ALA A 107 4.69 -12.97 16.21
CA ALA A 107 6.06 -13.48 16.29
C ALA A 107 7.04 -12.61 15.47
N ARG A 108 6.65 -12.21 14.25
CA ARG A 108 7.48 -11.36 13.38
C ARG A 108 7.65 -9.97 13.97
N SER A 109 6.59 -9.37 14.52
CA SER A 109 6.65 -8.05 15.14
C SER A 109 7.65 -8.01 16.31
N GLN A 110 7.74 -9.08 17.10
CA GLN A 110 8.74 -9.19 18.18
C GLN A 110 10.17 -9.19 17.63
N ILE A 111 10.45 -9.95 16.57
CA ILE A 111 11.78 -10.00 15.95
C ILE A 111 12.13 -8.65 15.31
N LEU A 112 11.20 -8.06 14.56
CA LEU A 112 11.42 -6.77 13.92
C LEU A 112 11.62 -5.65 14.95
N HIS A 113 10.96 -5.72 16.11
CA HIS A 113 11.23 -4.81 17.21
C HIS A 113 12.66 -4.94 17.74
N LYS A 114 13.20 -6.17 17.86
CA LYS A 114 14.62 -6.40 18.23
C LYS A 114 15.56 -5.79 17.19
N ALA A 115 15.29 -6.00 15.90
CA ALA A 115 16.09 -5.43 14.81
C ALA A 115 16.08 -3.90 14.84
N ALA A 116 14.91 -3.27 14.97
CA ALA A 116 14.79 -1.82 15.05
C ALA A 116 15.47 -1.24 16.30
N THR A 117 15.38 -1.93 17.44
CA THR A 117 16.05 -1.54 18.69
C THR A 117 17.57 -1.61 18.57
N SER A 118 18.09 -2.66 17.92
CA SER A 118 19.53 -2.89 17.79
C SER A 118 20.18 -2.05 16.69
N PHE A 119 19.38 -1.56 15.72
CA PHE A 119 19.84 -0.86 14.52
C PHE A 119 20.85 0.27 14.81
N PRO A 120 20.61 1.25 15.72
CA PRO A 120 21.57 2.33 15.93
C PRO A 120 22.96 1.86 16.39
N ARG A 121 23.03 0.70 17.06
CA ARG A 121 24.27 0.11 17.56
C ARG A 121 24.92 -0.83 16.55
N ARG A 122 24.12 -1.68 15.89
CA ARG A 122 24.62 -2.76 15.02
C ARG A 122 24.77 -2.37 13.56
N ALA A 123 23.97 -1.42 13.06
CA ALA A 123 24.03 -1.03 11.65
C ALA A 123 25.40 -0.43 11.29
N SER A 124 25.89 -0.81 10.11
CA SER A 124 27.09 -0.24 9.53
C SER A 124 26.94 1.26 9.25
N ALA A 125 28.06 1.95 9.06
CA ALA A 125 28.04 3.38 8.72
C ALA A 125 27.29 3.65 7.40
N SER A 126 27.43 2.78 6.41
CA SER A 126 26.73 2.89 5.12
C SER A 126 25.23 2.72 5.28
N LEU A 127 24.78 1.76 6.10
CA LEU A 127 23.35 1.51 6.32
C LEU A 127 22.69 2.67 7.09
N LYS A 128 23.41 3.27 8.06
CA LYS A 128 22.96 4.49 8.75
C LYS A 128 22.85 5.69 7.82
N ALA A 129 23.82 5.88 6.93
CA ALA A 129 23.76 6.95 5.94
C ALA A 129 22.58 6.75 4.97
N ALA A 130 22.34 5.52 4.54
CA ALA A 130 21.18 5.17 3.71
C ALA A 130 19.85 5.40 4.45
N GLN A 131 19.79 5.11 5.76
CA GLN A 131 18.62 5.43 6.59
C GLN A 131 18.36 6.93 6.62
N THR A 132 19.37 7.75 6.91
CA THR A 132 19.22 9.22 6.94
C THR A 132 18.70 9.75 5.60
N ALA A 133 19.31 9.31 4.48
CA ALA A 133 18.87 9.73 3.15
C ALA A 133 17.43 9.28 2.83
N PHE A 134 17.03 8.08 3.26
CA PHE A 134 15.66 7.61 3.15
C PHE A 134 14.69 8.49 3.95
N GLU A 135 15.02 8.78 5.22
CA GLU A 135 14.17 9.61 6.07
C GLU A 135 13.99 11.03 5.51
N GLU A 136 15.07 11.65 5.01
CA GLU A 136 15.01 12.98 4.39
C GLU A 136 14.16 12.97 3.11
N LYS A 137 14.37 11.99 2.23
CA LYS A 137 13.62 11.84 0.97
C LYS A 137 12.13 11.63 1.21
N HIS A 138 11.77 10.90 2.27
CA HIS A 138 10.41 10.44 2.53
C HIS A 138 9.71 11.16 3.68
N ALA A 139 10.31 12.23 4.22
CA ALA A 139 9.78 12.98 5.35
C ALA A 139 8.31 13.43 5.17
N PHE A 140 7.89 13.70 3.93
CA PHE A 140 6.53 14.17 3.61
C PHE A 140 5.42 13.20 4.00
N TRP A 141 5.69 11.89 4.07
CA TRP A 141 4.72 10.87 4.50
C TRP A 141 5.21 10.07 5.72
N LEU A 142 6.52 9.89 5.84
CA LEU A 142 7.11 8.99 6.82
C LEU A 142 6.88 9.43 8.26
N GLU A 143 7.00 10.73 8.55
CA GLU A 143 6.84 11.27 9.92
C GLU A 143 5.41 11.11 10.44
N ASP A 144 4.45 11.24 9.53
CA ASP A 144 3.03 11.12 9.83
C ASP A 144 2.58 9.66 9.90
N PHE A 145 3.05 8.82 8.98
CA PHE A 145 2.82 7.38 9.07
C PHE A 145 3.45 6.76 10.32
N ALA A 146 4.68 7.15 10.67
CA ALA A 146 5.35 6.65 11.86
C ALA A 146 4.55 7.01 13.13
N LEU A 147 4.10 8.25 13.27
CA LEU A 147 3.25 8.65 14.40
C LEU A 147 1.90 7.93 14.39
N PHE A 148 1.23 7.85 13.24
CA PHE A 148 -0.02 7.12 13.08
C PHE A 148 0.11 5.67 13.56
N SER A 149 1.14 4.96 13.10
CA SER A 149 1.35 3.55 13.41
C SER A 149 1.57 3.34 14.92
N VAL A 150 2.32 4.23 15.57
CA VAL A 150 2.58 4.15 17.01
C VAL A 150 1.34 4.51 17.82
N LEU A 151 0.61 5.56 17.42
CA LEU A 151 -0.65 5.92 18.09
C LEU A 151 -1.68 4.80 17.97
N LYS A 152 -1.75 4.14 16.81
CA LYS A 152 -2.61 2.97 16.60
C LYS A 152 -2.27 1.85 17.58
N THR A 153 -0.99 1.49 17.72
CA THR A 153 -0.55 0.49 18.70
C THR A 153 -0.85 0.93 20.14
N ALA A 154 -0.59 2.19 20.49
CA ALA A 154 -0.84 2.74 21.82
C ALA A 154 -2.32 2.72 22.23
N HIS A 155 -3.23 2.75 21.25
CA HIS A 155 -4.68 2.67 21.45
C HIS A 155 -5.25 1.30 21.08
N GLY A 156 -4.47 0.23 21.28
CA GLY A 156 -4.94 -1.16 21.17
C GLY A 156 -5.24 -1.63 19.75
N GLY A 157 -4.67 -0.97 18.73
CA GLY A 157 -4.90 -1.29 17.32
C GLY A 157 -6.21 -0.71 16.75
N GLY A 158 -7.00 -0.01 17.55
CA GLY A 158 -8.27 0.58 17.14
C GLY A 158 -8.12 1.67 16.07
N PRO A 159 -9.23 2.03 15.38
CA PRO A 159 -9.20 3.04 14.33
C PRO A 159 -8.98 4.45 14.88
N TRP A 160 -8.41 5.33 14.07
CA TRP A 160 -8.02 6.67 14.51
C TRP A 160 -9.17 7.53 15.04
N VAL A 161 -10.39 7.33 14.53
CA VAL A 161 -11.61 8.02 15.01
C VAL A 161 -11.99 7.68 16.45
N ASN A 162 -11.41 6.62 17.03
CA ASN A 162 -11.64 6.23 18.42
C ASN A 162 -10.56 6.77 19.38
N TRP A 163 -9.58 7.52 18.87
CA TRP A 163 -8.54 8.14 19.70
C TRP A 163 -9.09 9.34 20.48
N PRO A 164 -8.37 9.85 21.50
CA PRO A 164 -8.70 11.13 22.13
C PRO A 164 -8.88 12.25 21.10
N ALA A 165 -9.92 13.07 21.28
CA ALA A 165 -10.30 14.10 20.30
C ALA A 165 -9.15 15.01 19.83
N PRO A 166 -8.20 15.46 20.69
CA PRO A 166 -7.06 16.24 20.23
C PRO A 166 -6.15 15.52 19.22
N LEU A 167 -6.06 14.18 19.28
CA LEU A 167 -5.31 13.37 18.32
C LEU A 167 -6.11 13.12 17.03
N VAL A 168 -7.43 12.91 17.15
CA VAL A 168 -8.36 12.81 16.01
C VAL A 168 -8.29 14.07 15.16
N HIS A 169 -8.34 15.24 15.80
CA HIS A 169 -8.29 16.55 15.14
C HIS A 169 -6.88 17.06 14.86
N ARG A 170 -5.85 16.25 15.17
CA ARG A 170 -4.44 16.58 14.90
C ARG A 170 -4.02 17.93 15.49
N GLU A 171 -4.48 18.24 16.70
CA GLU A 171 -4.10 19.46 17.39
C GLU A 171 -2.58 19.52 17.60
N THR A 172 -1.95 20.63 17.19
CA THR A 172 -0.49 20.79 17.18
C THR A 172 0.16 20.46 18.51
N THR A 173 -0.47 20.86 19.62
CA THR A 173 0.01 20.59 20.98
C THR A 173 -0.04 19.10 21.32
N ALA A 174 -1.15 18.42 21.03
CA ALA A 174 -1.32 16.99 21.26
C ALA A 174 -0.34 16.16 20.41
N LEU A 175 -0.17 16.49 19.13
CA LEU A 175 0.80 15.81 18.28
C LEU A 175 2.24 16.03 18.75
N THR A 176 2.59 17.24 19.19
CA THR A 176 3.93 17.54 19.71
C THR A 176 4.22 16.71 20.98
N GLN A 177 3.25 16.62 21.89
CA GLN A 177 3.35 15.80 23.09
C GLN A 177 3.48 14.32 22.75
N ALA A 178 2.66 13.82 21.82
CA ALA A 178 2.74 12.44 21.36
C ALA A 178 4.09 12.11 20.71
N ARG A 179 4.62 12.99 19.84
CA ARG A 179 5.94 12.82 19.22
C ARG A 179 7.06 12.78 20.26
N LYS A 180 6.99 13.60 21.30
CA LYS A 180 7.95 13.58 22.41
C LYS A 180 7.84 12.31 23.24
N HIS A 181 6.61 11.91 23.58
CA HIS A 181 6.36 10.74 24.42
C HIS A 181 6.76 9.44 23.72
N TYR A 182 6.45 9.31 22.43
CA TYR A 182 6.69 8.12 21.62
C TYR A 182 7.94 8.20 20.72
N ALA A 183 8.92 9.06 21.07
CA ALA A 183 10.07 9.34 20.21
C ALA A 183 10.90 8.07 19.88
N LYS A 184 10.94 7.09 20.78
CA LYS A 184 11.67 5.83 20.55
C LYS A 184 10.91 4.95 19.55
N GLU A 185 9.61 4.78 19.76
CA GLU A 185 8.72 3.95 18.96
C GLU A 185 8.59 4.52 17.54
N ILE A 186 8.52 5.84 17.40
CA ILE A 186 8.51 6.53 16.10
C ILE A 186 9.81 6.24 15.35
N ARG A 187 10.97 6.33 16.01
CA ARG A 187 12.25 5.95 15.38
C ARG A 187 12.25 4.49 14.95
N HIS A 188 11.69 3.58 15.74
CA HIS A 188 11.59 2.17 15.36
C HIS A 188 10.72 2.00 14.11
N ALA A 189 9.55 2.64 14.06
CA ALA A 189 8.67 2.59 12.89
C ALA A 189 9.37 3.11 11.62
N LYS A 190 10.13 4.20 11.74
CA LYS A 190 10.95 4.74 10.65
C LYS A 190 12.04 3.77 10.17
N VAL A 191 12.74 3.12 11.10
CA VAL A 191 13.74 2.08 10.77
C VAL A 191 13.08 0.92 10.02
N LEU A 192 11.90 0.47 10.42
CA LEU A 192 11.21 -0.63 9.72
C LEU A 192 10.81 -0.24 8.29
N GLN A 193 10.34 0.99 8.07
CA GLN A 193 10.08 1.47 6.72
C GLN A 193 11.37 1.53 5.90
N PHE A 194 12.46 2.06 6.46
CA PHE A 194 13.75 2.06 5.80
C PHE A 194 14.19 0.63 5.41
N LEU A 195 14.13 -0.34 6.32
CA LEU A 195 14.54 -1.72 6.07
C LEU A 195 13.69 -2.39 4.98
N PHE A 196 12.37 -2.16 4.98
CA PHE A 196 11.50 -2.61 3.89
C PHE A 196 11.96 -2.05 2.55
N HIS A 197 12.14 -0.73 2.45
CA HIS A 197 12.54 -0.09 1.20
C HIS A 197 13.96 -0.48 0.78
N HIS A 198 14.86 -0.71 1.74
CA HIS A 198 16.22 -1.18 1.48
C HIS A 198 16.21 -2.54 0.77
N GLN A 199 15.52 -3.52 1.34
CA GLN A 199 15.39 -4.86 0.78
C GLN A 199 14.61 -4.87 -0.54
N TRP A 200 13.52 -4.11 -0.62
CA TRP A 200 12.74 -4.01 -1.85
C TRP A 200 13.54 -3.39 -3.01
N ASN A 201 14.32 -2.34 -2.74
CA ASN A 201 15.14 -1.70 -3.76
C ASN A 201 16.31 -2.59 -4.22
N ASP A 202 16.85 -3.44 -3.34
CA ASP A 202 17.82 -4.46 -3.75
C ASP A 202 17.19 -5.50 -4.68
N LEU A 203 16.03 -6.04 -4.29
CA LEU A 203 15.28 -6.99 -5.11
C LEU A 203 14.88 -6.40 -6.48
N ARG A 204 14.40 -5.15 -6.52
CA ARG A 204 14.08 -4.45 -7.77
C ARG A 204 15.28 -4.27 -8.67
N ARG A 205 16.44 -3.93 -8.10
CA ARG A 205 17.68 -3.77 -8.86
C ARG A 205 18.06 -5.11 -9.51
N GLU A 206 17.94 -6.22 -8.79
CA GLU A 206 18.15 -7.55 -9.37
C GLU A 206 17.09 -7.90 -10.44
N ALA A 207 15.82 -7.59 -10.21
CA ALA A 207 14.78 -7.83 -11.21
C ALA A 207 15.13 -7.12 -12.53
N LYS A 208 15.56 -5.86 -12.44
CA LYS A 208 16.01 -5.07 -13.58
C LYS A 208 17.23 -5.67 -14.29
N THR A 209 18.26 -6.13 -13.56
CA THR A 209 19.45 -6.75 -14.18
C THR A 209 19.10 -8.06 -14.91
N ARG A 210 18.05 -8.75 -14.46
CA ARG A 210 17.49 -9.95 -15.11
C ARG A 210 16.48 -9.64 -16.22
N GLY A 211 16.19 -8.36 -16.48
CA GLY A 211 15.19 -7.96 -17.47
C GLY A 211 13.76 -8.37 -17.10
N VAL A 212 13.45 -8.40 -15.79
CA VAL A 212 12.11 -8.61 -15.23
C VAL A 212 11.60 -7.27 -14.71
N SER A 213 10.43 -6.85 -15.17
CA SER A 213 9.71 -5.69 -14.63
C SER A 213 8.66 -6.13 -13.61
N ILE A 214 8.50 -5.36 -12.55
CA ILE A 214 7.52 -5.61 -11.50
C ILE A 214 6.24 -4.81 -11.80
N ILE A 215 5.12 -5.51 -11.90
CA ILE A 215 3.78 -4.93 -11.97
C ILE A 215 3.24 -4.86 -10.55
N GLY A 216 3.12 -3.65 -10.02
CA GLY A 216 2.43 -3.40 -8.76
C GLY A 216 0.94 -3.20 -8.95
N ASP A 217 0.28 -2.94 -7.84
CA ASP A 217 -1.16 -2.82 -7.75
C ASP A 217 -1.52 -1.78 -6.69
N ILE A 218 -2.49 -0.91 -7.00
CA ILE A 218 -3.04 0.04 -6.03
C ILE A 218 -4.58 0.04 -6.09
N PRO A 219 -5.27 -0.03 -4.94
CA PRO A 219 -6.71 0.24 -4.88
C PRO A 219 -6.99 1.69 -5.26
N ILE A 220 -8.07 1.98 -6.00
CA ILE A 220 -8.42 3.39 -6.24
C ILE A 220 -8.67 4.12 -4.91
N PHE A 221 -9.46 3.54 -4.00
CA PHE A 221 -9.78 4.13 -2.70
C PHE A 221 -8.79 3.71 -1.61
N VAL A 222 -8.67 4.54 -0.58
CA VAL A 222 -7.88 4.23 0.63
C VAL A 222 -8.76 3.67 1.73
N ALA A 223 -8.18 2.96 2.70
CA ALA A 223 -8.91 2.56 3.89
C ALA A 223 -9.29 3.81 4.73
N HIS A 224 -10.46 3.81 5.37
CA HIS A 224 -10.85 4.89 6.30
C HIS A 224 -9.88 5.00 7.47
N ASP A 225 -9.52 3.86 8.04
CA ASP A 225 -8.55 3.76 9.11
C ASP A 225 -7.11 3.70 8.56
N SER A 226 -6.67 4.81 7.97
CA SER A 226 -5.32 4.95 7.41
C SER A 226 -4.69 6.29 7.79
N ALA A 227 -3.36 6.35 7.73
CA ALA A 227 -2.61 7.58 7.86
C ALA A 227 -3.02 8.61 6.80
N ASP A 228 -3.40 8.16 5.60
CA ASP A 228 -3.80 9.05 4.50
C ASP A 228 -5.05 9.87 4.88
N VAL A 229 -6.07 9.21 5.42
CA VAL A 229 -7.34 9.86 5.80
C VAL A 229 -7.19 10.67 7.07
N TRP A 230 -6.46 10.14 8.06
CA TRP A 230 -6.18 10.88 9.31
C TRP A 230 -5.40 12.17 9.03
N CYS A 231 -4.39 12.13 8.17
CA CYS A 231 -3.54 13.29 7.88
C CYS A 231 -4.16 14.31 6.93
N HIS A 232 -5.03 13.86 6.02
CA HIS A 232 -5.63 14.70 4.98
C HIS A 232 -7.16 14.59 4.95
N PRO A 233 -7.86 14.83 6.08
CA PRO A 233 -9.32 14.65 6.16
C PRO A 233 -10.08 15.54 5.15
N GLU A 234 -9.50 16.67 4.74
CA GLU A 234 -10.07 17.60 3.76
C GLU A 234 -10.22 17.00 2.36
N LEU A 235 -9.46 15.95 2.05
CA LEU A 235 -9.48 15.25 0.76
C LEU A 235 -10.64 14.25 0.63
N PHE A 236 -11.44 14.08 1.69
CA PHE A 236 -12.48 13.05 1.80
C PHE A 236 -13.81 13.63 2.30
N PHE A 237 -14.90 12.92 2.01
CA PHE A 237 -16.22 13.25 2.54
C PHE A 237 -16.39 12.73 3.98
N LEU A 238 -15.97 13.53 4.95
CA LEU A 238 -16.02 13.20 6.37
C LEU A 238 -16.87 14.20 7.17
N GLU A 239 -17.48 13.72 8.25
CA GLU A 239 -18.00 14.53 9.34
C GLU A 239 -16.87 15.12 10.20
N LYS A 240 -17.20 16.05 11.09
CA LYS A 240 -16.23 16.66 12.01
C LYS A 240 -15.53 15.65 12.91
N ASN A 241 -16.20 14.56 13.29
CA ASN A 241 -15.65 13.48 14.10
C ASN A 241 -14.78 12.48 13.29
N GLY A 242 -14.59 12.72 11.99
CA GLY A 242 -13.82 11.87 11.10
C GLY A 242 -14.58 10.70 10.47
N GLN A 243 -15.85 10.48 10.81
CA GLN A 243 -16.65 9.42 10.18
C GLN A 243 -17.03 9.79 8.73
N PRO A 244 -17.08 8.83 7.80
CA PRO A 244 -17.47 9.12 6.42
C PRO A 244 -18.97 9.46 6.34
N THR A 245 -19.32 10.46 5.54
CA THR A 245 -20.74 10.76 5.22
C THR A 245 -21.25 9.89 4.08
N VAL A 246 -20.35 9.53 3.16
CA VAL A 246 -20.58 8.61 2.04
C VAL A 246 -19.39 7.67 1.89
N ILE A 247 -19.66 6.49 1.35
CA ILE A 247 -18.68 5.41 1.20
C ILE A 247 -18.73 4.80 -0.21
N ALA A 248 -17.62 4.16 -0.57
CA ALA A 248 -17.46 3.44 -1.81
C ALA A 248 -18.18 2.08 -1.82
N GLY A 249 -18.53 1.66 -3.02
CA GLY A 249 -19.06 0.34 -3.31
C GLY A 249 -19.31 0.16 -4.81
N VAL A 250 -20.09 -0.85 -5.13
CA VAL A 250 -20.67 -1.06 -6.47
C VAL A 250 -22.17 -1.35 -6.35
N PRO A 251 -22.98 -0.92 -7.33
CA PRO A 251 -24.41 -1.16 -7.29
C PRO A 251 -24.75 -2.64 -7.40
N PRO A 252 -26.00 -3.03 -7.10
CA PRO A 252 -26.52 -4.32 -7.53
C PRO A 252 -26.32 -4.56 -9.01
N ASP A 253 -25.97 -5.79 -9.35
CA ASP A 253 -25.85 -6.27 -10.72
C ASP A 253 -26.39 -7.70 -10.80
N TYR A 254 -26.23 -8.35 -11.96
CA TYR A 254 -26.74 -9.71 -12.15
C TYR A 254 -26.02 -10.76 -11.28
N PHE A 255 -24.83 -10.47 -10.77
CA PHE A 255 -24.06 -11.35 -9.89
C PHE A 255 -24.36 -11.11 -8.40
N SER A 256 -24.72 -9.87 -8.01
CA SER A 256 -25.01 -9.49 -6.63
C SER A 256 -26.29 -8.66 -6.52
N GLN A 257 -27.32 -9.24 -5.89
CA GLN A 257 -28.61 -8.58 -5.65
C GLN A 257 -28.51 -7.31 -4.78
N THR A 258 -27.49 -7.21 -3.93
CA THR A 258 -27.31 -6.09 -2.99
C THR A 258 -26.16 -5.17 -3.35
N GLY A 259 -25.46 -5.46 -4.46
CA GLY A 259 -24.18 -4.85 -4.79
C GLY A 259 -23.13 -5.18 -3.73
N GLN A 260 -22.13 -4.32 -3.58
CA GLN A 260 -21.09 -4.46 -2.56
C GLN A 260 -20.83 -3.12 -1.87
N ARG A 261 -20.86 -3.13 -0.54
CA ARG A 261 -20.55 -1.97 0.31
C ARG A 261 -19.14 -2.15 0.87
N TRP A 262 -18.16 -1.42 0.34
CA TRP A 262 -16.75 -1.60 0.71
C TRP A 262 -16.33 -0.80 1.94
N GLY A 263 -16.98 0.34 2.18
CA GLY A 263 -16.75 1.15 3.39
C GLY A 263 -15.58 2.14 3.31
N ASN A 264 -14.84 2.19 2.20
CA ASN A 264 -13.82 3.22 1.97
C ASN A 264 -14.47 4.62 1.88
N PRO A 265 -13.83 5.68 2.42
CA PRO A 265 -14.30 7.04 2.23
C PRO A 265 -14.10 7.46 0.77
N LEU A 266 -15.01 8.31 0.27
CA LEU A 266 -14.90 8.85 -1.09
C LEU A 266 -14.13 10.16 -1.12
N TYR A 267 -13.45 10.40 -2.24
CA TYR A 267 -12.65 11.59 -2.47
C TYR A 267 -13.50 12.82 -2.75
N ARG A 268 -13.10 13.95 -2.15
CA ARG A 268 -13.51 15.30 -2.53
C ARG A 268 -12.78 15.73 -3.81
N TRP A 269 -13.17 15.22 -4.97
CA TRP A 269 -12.45 15.47 -6.23
C TRP A 269 -12.33 16.97 -6.59
N ASP A 270 -13.27 17.79 -6.12
CA ASP A 270 -13.22 19.25 -6.19
C ASP A 270 -12.00 19.83 -5.44
N VAL A 271 -11.71 19.32 -4.25
CA VAL A 271 -10.55 19.73 -3.43
C VAL A 271 -9.27 19.22 -4.06
N HIS A 272 -9.26 17.96 -4.50
CA HIS A 272 -8.10 17.41 -5.22
C HIS A 272 -7.77 18.25 -6.45
N GLU A 273 -8.76 18.61 -7.27
CA GLU A 273 -8.56 19.45 -8.45
C GLU A 273 -8.05 20.86 -8.08
N ALA A 274 -8.64 21.49 -7.06
CA ALA A 274 -8.21 22.80 -6.57
C ALA A 274 -6.75 22.81 -6.06
N GLN A 275 -6.27 21.68 -5.54
CA GLN A 275 -4.89 21.47 -5.12
C GLN A 275 -3.98 20.93 -6.24
N GLY A 276 -4.45 20.93 -7.49
CA GLY A 276 -3.67 20.44 -8.64
C GLY A 276 -3.38 18.94 -8.59
N TYR A 277 -4.22 18.17 -7.90
CA TYR A 277 -4.10 16.74 -7.65
C TYR A 277 -2.82 16.33 -6.91
N ALA A 278 -2.25 17.23 -6.09
CA ALA A 278 -0.96 17.03 -5.43
C ALA A 278 -0.84 15.70 -4.67
N TRP A 279 -1.87 15.30 -3.91
CA TRP A 279 -1.87 14.04 -3.16
C TRP A 279 -1.78 12.81 -4.08
N TRP A 280 -2.58 12.76 -5.15
CA TRP A 280 -2.53 11.66 -6.11
C TRP A 280 -1.23 11.62 -6.91
N ILE A 281 -0.66 12.79 -7.25
CA ILE A 281 0.65 12.88 -7.91
C ILE A 281 1.73 12.32 -6.98
N ALA A 282 1.70 12.66 -5.68
CA ALA A 282 2.61 12.12 -4.69
C ALA A 282 2.44 10.59 -4.55
N ARG A 283 1.21 10.10 -4.49
CA ARG A 283 0.89 8.67 -4.45
C ARG A 283 1.47 7.92 -5.65
N LEU A 284 1.22 8.40 -6.87
CA LEU A 284 1.77 7.80 -8.09
C LEU A 284 3.30 7.85 -8.13
N ARG A 285 3.90 8.97 -7.71
CA ARG A 285 5.36 9.11 -7.60
C ARG A 285 5.95 8.03 -6.70
N SER A 286 5.43 7.89 -5.47
CA SER A 286 5.87 6.85 -4.53
C SER A 286 5.60 5.44 -5.05
N THR A 287 4.49 5.24 -5.76
CA THR A 287 4.15 3.95 -6.35
C THR A 287 5.16 3.54 -7.43
N PHE A 288 5.62 4.46 -8.28
CA PHE A 288 6.67 4.18 -9.28
C PHE A 288 8.08 4.00 -8.67
N GLU A 289 8.29 4.40 -7.42
CA GLU A 289 9.48 4.00 -6.67
C GLU A 289 9.44 2.53 -6.23
N LEU A 290 8.25 1.92 -6.17
CA LEU A 290 8.08 0.51 -5.82
C LEU A 290 7.92 -0.39 -7.05
N TYR A 291 7.37 0.11 -8.16
CA TYR A 291 7.02 -0.74 -9.30
C TYR A 291 7.44 -0.12 -10.63
N ASP A 292 7.58 -0.95 -11.66
CA ASP A 292 7.86 -0.49 -13.03
C ASP A 292 6.58 -0.19 -13.79
N ILE A 293 5.51 -0.92 -13.48
CA ILE A 293 4.17 -0.82 -14.06
C ILE A 293 3.16 -0.89 -12.90
N VAL A 294 2.04 -0.20 -12.99
CA VAL A 294 1.02 -0.16 -11.92
C VAL A 294 -0.35 -0.51 -12.47
N ARG A 295 -0.96 -1.58 -11.96
CA ARG A 295 -2.41 -1.79 -12.09
C ARG A 295 -3.12 -0.83 -11.13
N ILE A 296 -4.11 -0.10 -11.63
CA ILE A 296 -5.05 0.61 -10.76
C ILE A 296 -6.37 -0.16 -10.75
N ASP A 297 -6.68 -0.72 -9.59
CA ASP A 297 -7.92 -1.44 -9.31
C ASP A 297 -9.13 -0.49 -9.35
N HIS A 298 -10.25 -0.99 -9.86
CA HIS A 298 -11.49 -0.26 -10.04
C HIS A 298 -11.31 1.06 -10.81
N PHE A 299 -10.58 1.01 -11.94
CA PHE A 299 -10.24 2.19 -12.76
C PHE A 299 -11.48 2.99 -13.18
N ARG A 300 -12.63 2.33 -13.34
CA ARG A 300 -13.89 2.98 -13.69
C ARG A 300 -14.31 4.08 -12.71
N GLY A 301 -13.85 4.01 -11.46
CA GLY A 301 -14.01 5.03 -10.43
C GLY A 301 -13.49 6.42 -10.84
N PHE A 302 -12.55 6.49 -11.79
CA PHE A 302 -12.07 7.78 -12.31
C PHE A 302 -13.02 8.43 -13.32
N ALA A 303 -13.88 7.66 -13.98
CA ALA A 303 -14.95 8.20 -14.82
C ALA A 303 -16.19 8.50 -13.96
N ALA A 304 -16.62 7.53 -13.16
CA ALA A 304 -17.67 7.70 -12.16
C ALA A 304 -17.52 6.66 -11.04
N ASN A 305 -17.95 6.96 -9.82
CA ASN A 305 -17.99 6.00 -8.72
C ASN A 305 -19.39 5.89 -8.14
N TRP A 306 -19.70 4.73 -7.55
CA TRP A 306 -20.95 4.51 -6.84
C TRP A 306 -20.82 5.05 -5.42
N GLU A 307 -21.61 6.07 -5.11
CA GLU A 307 -21.65 6.76 -3.82
C GLU A 307 -22.82 6.24 -2.99
N ILE A 308 -22.53 5.65 -1.84
CA ILE A 308 -23.52 5.12 -0.91
C ILE A 308 -23.52 5.99 0.35
N PRO A 309 -24.67 6.51 0.82
CA PRO A 309 -24.75 7.15 2.14
C PRO A 309 -24.23 6.22 3.24
N ALA A 310 -23.36 6.70 4.11
CA ALA A 310 -22.68 5.83 5.09
C ALA A 310 -23.63 5.10 6.05
N SER A 311 -24.81 5.69 6.29
CA SER A 311 -25.90 5.13 7.10
C SER A 311 -26.60 3.93 6.45
N GLU A 312 -26.47 3.73 5.14
CA GLU A 312 -27.10 2.60 4.45
C GLU A 312 -26.35 1.30 4.74
N PRO A 313 -27.06 0.20 5.06
CA PRO A 313 -26.45 -1.09 5.40
C PRO A 313 -25.95 -1.85 4.17
N THR A 314 -26.42 -1.49 2.97
CA THR A 314 -26.10 -2.16 1.70
C THR A 314 -25.79 -1.13 0.60
N ALA A 315 -25.36 -1.60 -0.57
CA ALA A 315 -25.05 -0.72 -1.70
C ALA A 315 -26.25 -0.40 -2.61
N VAL A 316 -27.45 -0.89 -2.28
CA VAL A 316 -28.65 -0.73 -3.12
C VAL A 316 -29.01 0.73 -3.32
N LYS A 317 -28.98 1.55 -2.26
CA LYS A 317 -29.36 2.97 -2.30
C LYS A 317 -28.16 3.89 -2.45
N GLY A 318 -27.38 3.66 -3.51
CA GLY A 318 -26.33 4.60 -3.93
C GLY A 318 -26.72 5.40 -5.17
N ARG A 319 -25.77 6.19 -5.67
CA ARG A 319 -25.88 6.91 -6.94
C ARG A 319 -24.52 6.97 -7.63
N TRP A 320 -24.54 7.06 -8.96
CA TRP A 320 -23.33 7.36 -9.72
C TRP A 320 -22.98 8.84 -9.58
N VAL A 321 -21.73 9.12 -9.20
CA VAL A 321 -21.16 10.48 -9.18
C VAL A 321 -19.94 10.54 -10.09
N PRO A 322 -19.74 11.63 -10.85
CA PRO A 322 -18.57 11.77 -11.73
C PRO A 322 -17.24 11.74 -10.95
N GLY A 323 -16.26 11.06 -11.51
CA GLY A 323 -14.86 11.11 -11.07
C GLY A 323 -14.09 12.28 -11.70
N PRO A 324 -12.77 12.36 -11.50
CA PRO A 324 -11.92 13.45 -12.00
C PRO A 324 -11.64 13.35 -13.52
N GLY A 325 -11.95 12.22 -14.14
CA GLY A 325 -11.70 11.94 -15.54
C GLY A 325 -10.22 12.12 -15.93
N LYS A 326 -9.99 12.67 -17.13
CA LYS A 326 -8.64 12.84 -17.70
C LYS A 326 -7.78 13.85 -16.95
N LYS A 327 -8.38 14.84 -16.28
CA LYS A 327 -7.65 15.97 -15.67
C LYS A 327 -6.60 15.52 -14.66
N LEU A 328 -6.93 14.52 -13.84
CA LEU A 328 -6.00 13.92 -12.89
C LEU A 328 -4.77 13.32 -13.61
N PHE A 329 -5.02 12.48 -14.62
CA PHE A 329 -3.96 11.77 -15.34
C PHE A 329 -3.11 12.72 -16.18
N GLU A 330 -3.69 13.77 -16.74
CA GLU A 330 -2.95 14.83 -17.43
C GLU A 330 -2.05 15.62 -16.47
N ALA A 331 -2.54 15.93 -15.26
CA ALA A 331 -1.73 16.56 -14.22
C ALA A 331 -0.58 15.64 -13.77
N ALA A 332 -0.86 14.36 -13.56
CA ALA A 332 0.17 13.36 -13.24
C ALA A 332 1.19 13.21 -14.37
N ARG A 333 0.76 13.16 -15.63
CA ARG A 333 1.66 13.07 -16.80
C ARG A 333 2.56 14.30 -16.91
N ARG A 334 2.03 15.50 -16.67
CA ARG A 334 2.85 16.73 -16.61
C ARG A 334 3.89 16.69 -15.49
N ALA A 335 3.56 16.10 -14.35
CA ALA A 335 4.43 16.09 -13.16
C ALA A 335 5.43 14.93 -13.10
N LEU A 336 5.13 13.80 -13.76
CA LEU A 336 5.86 12.54 -13.65
C LEU A 336 6.41 12.02 -14.98
N GLY A 337 5.91 12.53 -16.11
CA GLY A 337 6.21 11.99 -17.44
C GLY A 337 5.28 10.81 -17.78
N ASP A 338 5.85 9.77 -18.40
CA ASP A 338 5.09 8.60 -18.80
C ASP A 338 4.46 7.89 -17.58
N LEU A 339 3.22 7.44 -17.77
CA LEU A 339 2.46 6.75 -16.74
C LEU A 339 2.24 5.29 -17.17
N PRO A 340 3.14 4.35 -16.79
CA PRO A 340 3.01 2.93 -17.12
C PRO A 340 1.90 2.29 -16.26
N ILE A 341 0.66 2.56 -16.62
CA ILE A 341 -0.54 2.14 -15.89
C ILE A 341 -1.29 1.07 -16.68
N ILE A 342 -1.80 0.06 -15.97
CA ILE A 342 -2.81 -0.88 -16.47
C ILE A 342 -4.14 -0.49 -15.80
N ALA A 343 -5.16 -0.25 -16.60
CA ALA A 343 -6.51 0.00 -16.10
C ALA A 343 -7.19 -1.33 -15.81
N GLU A 344 -7.56 -1.59 -14.56
CA GLU A 344 -8.49 -2.68 -14.31
C GLU A 344 -9.92 -2.23 -14.66
N ASP A 345 -10.43 -2.82 -15.74
CA ASP A 345 -11.69 -2.50 -16.41
C ASP A 345 -12.60 -3.74 -16.52
N LEU A 346 -12.64 -4.59 -15.49
CA LEU A 346 -13.54 -5.74 -15.45
C LEU A 346 -14.93 -5.34 -14.93
N GLY A 347 -15.91 -6.24 -15.11
CA GLY A 347 -17.30 -6.00 -14.77
C GLY A 347 -18.07 -5.26 -15.87
N VAL A 348 -19.22 -4.68 -15.51
CA VAL A 348 -20.04 -3.91 -16.46
C VAL A 348 -19.43 -2.51 -16.62
N ILE A 349 -18.76 -2.31 -17.75
CA ILE A 349 -18.09 -1.05 -18.12
C ILE A 349 -18.95 -0.26 -19.10
N THR A 350 -18.92 1.07 -18.95
CA THR A 350 -19.70 2.02 -19.74
C THR A 350 -18.82 2.76 -20.76
N PRO A 351 -19.38 3.29 -21.87
CA PRO A 351 -18.58 3.92 -22.94
C PRO A 351 -17.68 5.08 -22.50
N ASP A 352 -18.05 5.81 -21.45
CA ASP A 352 -17.24 6.88 -20.84
C ASP A 352 -15.96 6.36 -20.19
N VAL A 353 -15.99 5.15 -19.60
CA VAL A 353 -14.82 4.50 -19.02
C VAL A 353 -13.88 4.02 -20.13
N ASP A 354 -14.42 3.43 -21.20
CA ASP A 354 -13.64 3.05 -22.39
C ASP A 354 -12.97 4.28 -23.01
N ALA A 355 -13.73 5.38 -23.20
CA ALA A 355 -13.21 6.63 -23.73
C ALA A 355 -12.14 7.27 -22.83
N LEU A 356 -12.24 7.11 -21.50
CA LEU A 356 -11.21 7.53 -20.55
C LEU A 356 -9.94 6.68 -20.71
N ARG A 357 -10.06 5.35 -20.65
CA ARG A 357 -8.95 4.40 -20.80
C ARG A 357 -8.20 4.61 -22.12
N ASP A 358 -8.93 4.58 -23.22
CA ASP A 358 -8.38 4.64 -24.58
C ASP A 358 -7.81 6.04 -24.87
N GLY A 359 -8.48 7.09 -24.40
CA GLY A 359 -8.01 8.47 -24.50
C GLY A 359 -6.73 8.74 -23.69
N LEU A 360 -6.43 7.92 -22.69
CA LEU A 360 -5.18 7.97 -21.93
C LEU A 360 -4.12 7.02 -22.49
N GLY A 361 -4.49 6.11 -23.40
CA GLY A 361 -3.61 5.10 -24.00
C GLY A 361 -3.27 3.95 -23.05
N LEU A 362 -4.16 3.65 -22.10
CA LEU A 362 -3.93 2.61 -21.09
C LEU A 362 -4.44 1.25 -21.57
N PRO A 363 -3.69 0.14 -21.38
CA PRO A 363 -4.23 -1.20 -21.60
C PRO A 363 -5.29 -1.55 -20.54
N GLY A 364 -6.31 -2.27 -20.97
CA GLY A 364 -7.28 -2.94 -20.10
C GLY A 364 -6.88 -4.38 -19.76
N MET A 365 -7.77 -5.10 -19.10
CA MET A 365 -7.61 -6.48 -18.65
C MET A 365 -8.64 -7.41 -19.31
N ARG A 366 -8.23 -8.64 -19.62
CA ARG A 366 -9.12 -9.70 -20.09
C ARG A 366 -8.80 -10.99 -19.34
N ILE A 367 -9.82 -11.65 -18.81
CA ILE A 367 -9.69 -12.85 -17.99
C ILE A 367 -10.40 -14.00 -18.70
N LEU A 368 -9.63 -15.02 -19.13
CA LEU A 368 -10.14 -16.13 -19.93
C LEU A 368 -11.20 -16.98 -19.21
N GLN A 369 -11.22 -16.99 -17.87
CA GLN A 369 -12.27 -17.68 -17.11
C GLN A 369 -13.66 -17.04 -17.26
N PHE A 370 -13.74 -15.81 -17.78
CA PHE A 370 -15.00 -15.11 -18.08
C PHE A 370 -15.36 -15.12 -19.57
N ALA A 371 -14.60 -15.83 -20.41
CA ALA A 371 -14.74 -15.81 -21.87
C ALA A 371 -15.74 -16.83 -22.42
#